data_AF-A0A0B5FLU1-F1
#
_entry.id   AF-A0A0B5FLU1-F1
#
_cell.length_a   1.000
_cell.length_b   1.000
_cell.length_c   1.000
_cell.angle_alpha   90.00
_cell.angle_beta   90.00
_cell.angle_gamma   90.00
#
_symmetry.space_group_name_H-M   'P 1'
#
loop_
_entity.id
_entity.type
_entity.pdbx_description
1 polymer ?
#
loop_
_entity_poly.entity_id
_entity_poly.type
_entity_poly.pdbx_seq_one_letter_code
_entity_poly.pdbx_strand_id
1 'polypeptide(L)'
;MAQVVGPYWQFFASYLGALGSFFSGSNTVSNLTFGGIQLSIAQELGLNPQTILAMQSVGGGMGNMVCINNIVAVCSVLSISHKEGFILKRTVVPMLLYGMNAALVGIFLM
;
A
#
# COMPACT_ATOMS: atom_id res chain seq x y z
N MET A 1 -19.17 -6.51 14.40
CA MET A 1 -17.90 -5.97 13.83
C MET A 1 -17.98 -5.73 12.32
N ALA A 2 -18.60 -6.60 11.52
CA ALA A 2 -18.75 -6.42 10.07
C ALA A 2 -19.45 -5.11 9.65
N GLN A 3 -20.49 -4.65 10.38
CA GLN A 3 -21.16 -3.37 10.09
C GLN A 3 -20.35 -2.12 10.43
N VAL A 4 -19.34 -2.23 11.30
CA VAL A 4 -18.48 -1.10 11.68
C VAL A 4 -17.26 -1.05 10.78
N VAL A 5 -16.69 -2.20 10.41
CA VAL A 5 -15.45 -2.28 9.62
C VAL A 5 -15.72 -2.32 8.11
N GLY A 6 -16.88 -2.85 7.69
CA GLY A 6 -17.26 -3.02 6.28
C GLY A 6 -17.23 -1.72 5.46
N PRO A 7 -17.84 -0.62 5.93
CA PRO A 7 -17.80 0.67 5.23
C PRO A 7 -16.39 1.27 5.15
N TYR A 8 -15.50 0.96 6.11
CA TYR A 8 -14.14 1.50 6.16
C TYR A 8 -13.08 0.54 5.61
N TRP A 9 -13.47 -0.62 5.06
CA TRP A 9 -12.52 -1.64 4.60
C TRP A 9 -11.60 -1.11 3.47
N GLN A 10 -12.05 -0.15 2.68
CA GLN A 10 -11.25 0.51 1.65
C GLN A 10 -9.98 1.18 2.20
N PHE A 11 -10.04 1.78 3.39
CA PHE A 11 -8.85 2.34 4.03
C PHE A 11 -7.85 1.23 4.37
N PHE A 12 -8.34 0.14 4.96
CA PHE A 12 -7.53 -1.03 5.27
C PHE A 12 -6.99 -1.72 4.01
N ALA A 13 -7.71 -1.67 2.89
CA ALA A 13 -7.28 -2.25 1.62
C ALA A 13 -6.01 -1.60 1.07
N SER A 14 -5.92 -0.26 1.11
CA SER A 14 -4.69 0.42 0.72
C SER A 14 -3.53 0.16 1.68
N TYR A 15 -3.77 0.05 2.98
CA TYR A 15 -2.70 -0.30 3.92
C TYR A 15 -2.22 -1.74 3.75
N LEU A 16 -3.13 -2.68 3.45
CA LEU A 16 -2.75 -4.07 3.18
C LEU A 16 -1.88 -4.17 1.93
N GLY A 17 -2.27 -3.49 0.84
CA GLY A 17 -1.44 -3.36 -0.36
C GLY A 17 -0.06 -2.74 -0.08
N ALA A 18 -0.02 -1.71 0.77
CA ALA A 18 1.23 -1.07 1.16
C ALA A 18 2.15 -1.99 1.96
N LEU A 19 1.60 -2.80 2.87
CA LEU A 19 2.39 -3.78 3.62
C LEU A 19 3.04 -4.80 2.69
N GLY A 20 2.31 -5.32 1.70
CA GLY A 20 2.86 -6.27 0.74
C GLY A 20 4.02 -5.70 -0.07
N SER A 21 3.88 -4.49 -0.59
CA SER A 21 4.98 -3.84 -1.34
C SER A 21 6.09 -3.29 -0.46
N PHE A 22 5.84 -2.97 0.81
CA PHE A 22 6.87 -2.55 1.75
C PHE A 22 7.89 -3.67 2.00
N PHE A 23 7.44 -4.92 2.12
CA PHE A 23 8.34 -6.07 2.27
C PHE A 23 8.87 -6.59 0.93
N SER A 24 8.02 -6.66 -0.10
CA SER A 24 8.40 -7.25 -1.38
C SER A 24 9.15 -6.30 -2.31
N GLY A 25 8.96 -4.98 -2.22
CA GLY A 25 9.48 -4.00 -3.19
C GLY A 25 8.78 -4.03 -4.56
N SER A 26 7.65 -4.75 -4.66
CA SER A 26 6.92 -4.92 -5.92
C SER A 26 5.42 -4.80 -5.71
N ASN A 27 4.78 -3.97 -6.54
CA ASN A 27 3.32 -3.85 -6.57
C ASN A 27 2.66 -5.14 -7.09
N THR A 28 3.30 -5.80 -8.06
CA THR A 28 2.78 -7.05 -8.65
C THR A 28 2.73 -8.17 -7.62
N VAL A 29 3.79 -8.33 -6.83
CA VAL A 29 3.84 -9.36 -5.79
C VAL A 29 2.80 -9.07 -4.71
N SER A 30 2.67 -7.82 -4.26
CA SER A 30 1.64 -7.44 -3.30
C SER A 30 0.22 -7.76 -3.80
N ASN A 31 -0.07 -7.42 -5.06
CA ASN A 31 -1.37 -7.69 -5.67
C ASN A 31 -1.62 -9.19 -5.85
N LEU A 32 -0.61 -9.99 -6.18
CA LEU A 32 -0.75 -11.45 -6.25
C LEU A 32 -0.99 -12.08 -4.88
N THR A 33 -0.32 -11.58 -3.83
CA THR A 33 -0.46 -12.10 -2.47
C THR A 33 -1.81 -11.75 -1.84
N PHE A 34 -2.23 -10.50 -1.95
CA PHE A 34 -3.39 -9.99 -1.21
C PHE A 34 -4.62 -9.72 -2.09
N GLY A 35 -4.49 -9.69 -3.42
CA GLY A 35 -5.58 -9.29 -4.32
C GLY A 35 -6.75 -10.27 -4.30
N GLY A 36 -6.47 -11.57 -4.26
CA GLY A 36 -7.52 -12.59 -4.11
C GLY A 36 -8.27 -12.47 -2.78
N ILE A 37 -7.54 -12.17 -1.70
CA ILE A 37 -8.13 -11.97 -0.36
C ILE A 37 -9.05 -10.74 -0.37
N GLN A 38 -8.59 -9.62 -0.94
CA GLN A 38 -9.40 -8.40 -1.09
C GLN A 38 -10.65 -8.61 -1.95
N LEU A 39 -10.54 -9.39 -3.02
CA LEU A 39 -11.67 -9.73 -3.88
C LEU A 39 -12.74 -10.52 -3.12
N SER A 40 -12.34 -11.54 -2.35
CA SER A 40 -13.27 -12.29 -1.50
C SER A 40 -13.93 -11.40 -0.45
N ILE A 41 -13.17 -10.52 0.21
CA ILE A 41 -13.71 -9.61 1.23
C ILE A 41 -14.69 -8.60 0.61
N ALA A 42 -14.39 -8.07 -0.59
CA ALA A 42 -15.30 -7.18 -1.29
C ALA A 42 -16.64 -7.87 -1.61
N GLN A 43 -16.60 -9.13 -2.03
CA GLN A 43 -17.80 -9.93 -2.31
C GLN A 43 -18.61 -10.23 -1.04
N GLU A 44 -17.95 -10.62 0.06
CA GLU A 44 -18.60 -10.91 1.34
C GLU A 44 -19.24 -9.68 1.98
N LEU A 45 -18.64 -8.51 1.81
CA LEU A 45 -19.14 -7.24 2.36
C LEU A 45 -20.09 -6.49 1.40
N GLY A 46 -20.33 -7.00 0.19
CA GLY A 46 -21.14 -6.33 -0.82
C GLY A 46 -20.55 -5.01 -1.34
N LEU A 47 -19.22 -4.85 -1.26
CA LEU A 47 -18.50 -3.68 -1.75
C LEU A 47 -18.13 -3.84 -3.22
N ASN A 48 -17.92 -2.74 -3.94
CA ASN A 48 -17.45 -2.80 -5.33
C ASN A 48 -16.02 -3.40 -5.37
N PRO A 49 -15.83 -4.60 -5.98
CA PRO A 49 -14.51 -5.23 -6.05
C PRO A 49 -13.48 -4.42 -6.82
N GLN A 50 -13.90 -3.66 -7.83
CA GLN A 50 -13.02 -2.83 -8.65
C GLN A 50 -12.40 -1.72 -7.80
N THR A 51 -13.22 -1.07 -6.96
CA THR A 51 -12.74 -0.02 -6.06
C THR A 51 -11.77 -0.58 -5.01
N ILE A 52 -12.07 -1.74 -4.43
CA ILE A 52 -11.21 -2.38 -3.43
C ILE A 52 -9.87 -2.80 -4.05
N LEU A 53 -9.89 -3.42 -5.22
CA LEU A 53 -8.67 -3.83 -5.93
C LEU A 53 -7.85 -2.63 -6.43
N ALA A 54 -8.51 -1.55 -6.85
CA ALA A 54 -7.84 -0.30 -7.19
C ALA A 54 -7.15 0.29 -5.96
N MET A 55 -7.84 0.38 -4.83
CA MET A 55 -7.30 0.87 -3.55
C MET A 55 -6.11 0.02 -3.08
N GLN A 56 -6.16 -1.30 -3.26
CA GLN A 56 -5.02 -2.17 -2.98
C GLN A 56 -3.80 -1.81 -3.85
N SER A 57 -3.99 -1.68 -5.16
CA SER A 57 -2.89 -1.39 -6.09
C SER A 57 -2.29 0.00 -5.84
N VAL A 58 -3.12 0.98 -5.49
CA VAL A 58 -2.67 2.31 -5.02
C VAL A 58 -1.86 2.19 -3.74
N GLY A 59 -2.34 1.36 -2.80
CA GLY A 59 -1.64 1.00 -1.58
C GLY A 59 -0.26 0.38 -1.82
N GLY A 60 -0.15 -0.56 -2.75
CA GLY A 60 1.14 -1.17 -3.10
C GLY A 60 2.12 -0.17 -3.70
N GLY A 61 1.65 0.78 -4.51
CA GLY A 61 2.45 1.93 -4.94
C GLY A 61 2.99 2.75 -3.76
N MET A 62 2.14 3.03 -2.77
CA MET A 62 2.51 3.73 -1.54
C MET A 62 3.60 2.96 -0.75
N GLY A 63 3.41 1.67 -0.53
CA GLY A 63 4.35 0.83 0.21
C GLY A 63 5.71 0.67 -0.47
N ASN A 64 5.74 0.70 -1.80
CA ASN A 64 6.99 0.55 -2.55
C ASN A 64 7.95 1.74 -2.34
N MET A 65 7.43 2.94 -2.09
CA MET A 65 8.24 4.16 -1.85
C MET A 65 9.15 4.06 -0.62
N VAL A 66 8.75 3.26 0.37
CA VAL A 66 9.44 3.07 1.65
C VAL A 66 10.04 1.68 1.79
N CYS A 67 10.07 0.90 0.71
CA CYS A 67 10.55 -0.47 0.76
C CYS A 67 12.05 -0.53 1.14
N ILE A 68 12.35 -1.30 2.19
CA ILE A 68 13.72 -1.43 2.72
C ILE A 68 14.65 -2.05 1.68
N ASN A 69 14.19 -3.06 0.93
CA ASN A 69 15.03 -3.75 -0.04
C ASN A 69 15.50 -2.81 -1.18
N ASN A 70 14.62 -1.90 -1.63
CA ASN A 70 14.96 -0.89 -2.63
C ASN A 70 15.96 0.13 -2.08
N ILE A 71 15.75 0.59 -0.84
CA ILE A 71 16.63 1.56 -0.18
C ILE A 71 18.04 0.96 0.01
N VAL A 72 18.13 -0.28 0.50
CA VAL A 72 19.41 -0.99 0.71
C VAL A 72 20.12 -1.23 -0.63
N ALA A 73 19.40 -1.61 -1.68
CA ALA A 73 19.96 -1.81 -3.01
C ALA A 73 20.54 -0.50 -3.59
N VAL A 74 19.86 0.63 -3.41
CA VAL A 74 20.39 1.94 -3.86
C VAL A 74 21.61 2.35 -3.04
N CYS A 75 21.58 2.15 -1.71
CA CYS A 75 22.72 2.41 -0.85
C CYS A 75 23.96 1.60 -1.25
N SER A 76 23.79 0.32 -1.63
CA SER A 76 24.91 -0.52 -2.05
C SER A 76 25.50 -0.07 -3.39
N VAL A 77 24.66 0.28 -4.37
CA VAL A 77 25.10 0.77 -5.68
C VAL A 77 25.84 2.11 -5.57
N LEU A 78 25.36 3.01 -4.71
CA LEU A 78 25.97 4.33 -4.52
C LEU A 78 27.12 4.33 -3.50
N SER A 79 27.48 3.17 -2.93
CA SER A 79 28.47 3.04 -1.85
C SER A 79 28.19 3.96 -0.64
N ILE A 80 26.91 4.14 -0.31
CA ILE A 80 26.47 4.97 0.81
C ILE A 80 26.17 4.07 2.01
N SER A 81 27.07 4.06 3.00
CA SER A 81 26.88 3.31 4.25
C SER A 81 26.15 4.11 5.32
N HIS A 82 25.36 3.43 6.15
CA HIS A 82 24.68 3.96 7.34
C HIS A 82 23.67 5.10 7.09
N LYS A 83 23.16 5.27 5.85
CA LYS A 83 22.13 6.29 5.53
C LYS A 83 20.76 5.72 5.15
N GLU A 84 20.55 4.42 5.25
CA GLU A 84 19.26 3.76 4.95
C GLU A 84 18.11 4.36 5.77
N GLY A 85 18.30 4.53 7.08
CA GLY A 85 17.31 5.14 7.96
C GLY A 85 17.06 6.62 7.66
N PHE A 86 18.06 7.35 7.15
CA PHE A 86 17.88 8.74 6.70
C PHE A 86 17.02 8.80 5.44
N ILE A 87 17.25 7.90 4.49
CA ILE A 87 16.44 7.80 3.27
C ILE A 87 15.01 7.39 3.63
N LEU A 88 14.85 6.36 4.46
CA LEU A 88 13.53 5.90 4.91
C LEU A 88 12.73 7.01 5.59
N LYS A 89 13.32 7.75 6.53
CA LYS A 89 12.64 8.89 7.18
C LYS A 89 12.20 9.95 6.18
N ARG A 90 12.98 10.16 5.12
CA ARG A 90 12.69 11.15 4.09
C ARG A 90 11.66 10.68 3.08
N THR A 91 11.57 9.38 2.80
CA THR A 91 10.58 8.79 1.90
C THR A 91 9.23 8.51 2.57
N VAL A 92 9.19 8.38 3.90
CA VAL A 92 7.93 8.29 4.66
C VAL A 92 7.05 9.54 4.49
N VAL A 93 7.64 10.73 4.38
CA VAL A 93 6.88 11.98 4.18
C VAL A 93 6.08 11.97 2.87
N PRO A 94 6.68 11.74 1.69
CA PRO A 94 5.92 11.63 0.44
C PRO A 94 4.97 10.41 0.43
N MET A 95 5.33 9.30 1.10
CA MET A 95 4.42 8.17 1.28
C MET A 95 3.13 8.59 2.01
N LEU A 96 3.24 9.33 3.12
CA LEU A 96 2.09 9.79 3.89
C LEU A 96 1.23 10.78 3.08
N LEU A 97 1.86 11.72 2.37
CA LEU A 97 1.14 12.65 1.48
C LEU A 97 0.41 11.90 0.36
N TYR A 98 1.04 10.91 -0.25
CA TYR A 98 0.41 10.07 -1.26
C TYR A 98 -0.76 9.26 -0.68
N GLY A 99 -0.57 8.68 0.51
CA GLY A 99 -1.62 7.96 1.23
C GLY A 99 -2.84 8.83 1.58
N MET A 100 -2.63 10.08 1.99
CA MET A 100 -3.73 11.03 2.24
C MET A 100 -4.52 11.35 0.96
N ASN A 101 -3.83 11.55 -0.18
CA ASN A 101 -4.49 11.77 -1.46
C ASN A 101 -5.26 10.52 -1.92
N ALA A 102 -4.65 9.34 -1.79
CA ALA A 102 -5.30 8.07 -2.10
C ALA A 102 -6.56 7.83 -1.25
N ALA A 103 -6.50 8.16 0.05
CA ALA A 103 -7.64 8.09 0.96
C ALA A 103 -8.76 9.05 0.55
N LEU A 104 -8.44 10.30 0.19
CA LEU A 104 -9.42 11.28 -0.31
C LEU A 104 -10.10 10.81 -1.59
N VAL A 105 -9.33 10.26 -2.54
CA VAL A 105 -9.88 9.70 -3.78
C VAL A 105 -10.76 8.48 -3.50
N GLY A 106 -10.34 7.60 -2.57
CA GLY A 106 -11.13 6.46 -2.14
C GLY A 106 -12.50 6.84 -1.57
N ILE A 107 -12.58 7.95 -0.82
CA ILE A 107 -13.84 8.52 -0.31
C ILE A 107 -14.73 9.04 -1.45
N PHE A 108 -14.14 9.64 -2.49
CA PHE A 108 -14.86 10.19 -3.65
C PHE A 108 -15.33 9.11 -4.64
N LEU A 109 -14.70 7.94 -4.66
CA LEU A 109 -15.01 6.80 -5.52
C LEU A 109 -16.04 5.83 -4.91
N MET A 110 -16.52 6.12 -3.70
CA MET A 110 -17.71 5.50 -3.08
C MET A 110 -18.99 6.06 -3.69
#